data_AF-A0A2V6JWJ4-F1
#
_entry.id   AF-A0A2V6JWJ4-F1
#
_cell.length_a   1.000
_cell.length_b   1.000
_cell.length_c   1.000
_cell.angle_alpha   90.00
_cell.angle_beta   90.00
_cell.angle_gamma   90.00
#
_symmetry.space_group_name_H-M   'P 1'
#
loop_
_entity.id
_entity.type
_entity.pdbx_description
1 polymer ?
#
loop_
_entity_poly.entity_id
_entity_poly.type
_entity_poly.pdbx_seq_one_letter_code
_entity_poly.pdbx_strand_id
1 'polypeptide(L)'
;MTTTRGSNAPYTEGGVWVLTMIKTKAGLSDDYLKSISQTVKPVYEEEKKQKIILDYKILNGDATTPQDFSILIMVQYPNMAALDSLRDKMDPIIEKVMGPEDQRRATAVKRLDIREILGTKTMREITLK
;
A
#
# COMPACT_ATOMS: atom_id res chain seq x y z
N MET A 1 0.69 -34.38 21.82
CA MET A 1 1.40 -33.94 20.60
C MET A 1 0.39 -33.85 19.49
N THR A 2 -0.03 -32.65 19.11
CA THR A 2 -0.98 -32.44 18.01
C THR A 2 -0.20 -32.49 16.70
N THR A 3 -0.37 -33.57 15.95
CA THR A 3 0.20 -33.73 14.61
C THR A 3 -0.48 -32.74 13.68
N THR A 4 0.19 -31.64 13.34
CA THR A 4 -0.27 -30.73 12.29
C THR A 4 -0.24 -31.48 10.96
N ARG A 5 -1.40 -31.97 10.52
CA ARG A 5 -1.57 -32.55 9.18
C ARG A 5 -1.31 -31.42 8.18
N GLY A 6 -0.25 -31.52 7.38
CA GLY A 6 -0.01 -30.57 6.30
C GLY A 6 -1.24 -30.48 5.40
N SER A 7 -1.60 -29.25 4.99
CA SER A 7 -2.77 -29.00 4.15
C SER A 7 -2.69 -29.77 2.82
N ASN A 8 -3.77 -30.48 2.47
CA ASN A 8 -3.96 -31.13 1.16
C ASN A 8 -4.31 -30.13 0.04
N ALA A 9 -4.36 -28.82 0.33
CA ALA A 9 -4.67 -27.81 -0.68
C ALA A 9 -3.65 -27.88 -1.85
N PRO A 10 -4.09 -27.60 -3.11
CA PRO A 10 -3.20 -27.59 -4.28
C PRO A 10 -2.30 -26.33 -4.34
N TYR A 11 -2.13 -25.63 -3.23
CA TYR A 11 -1.37 -24.38 -3.15
C TYR A 11 -0.71 -24.20 -1.79
N THR A 12 0.22 -23.25 -1.72
CA THR A 12 0.79 -22.70 -0.50
C THR A 12 0.46 -21.21 -0.37
N GLU A 13 0.32 -20.75 0.86
CA GLU A 13 0.11 -19.33 1.16
C GLU A 13 1.46 -18.63 1.38
N GLY A 14 1.63 -17.48 0.73
CA GLY A 14 2.79 -16.59 0.88
C GLY A 14 2.48 -15.34 1.70
N GLY A 15 3.17 -14.26 1.36
CA GLY A 15 2.99 -12.96 2.00
C GLY A 15 1.57 -12.39 1.85
N VAL A 16 1.29 -11.36 2.64
CA VAL A 16 0.01 -10.65 2.64
C VAL A 16 0.16 -9.34 1.87
N TRP A 17 -0.73 -9.08 0.92
CA TRP A 17 -0.75 -7.85 0.15
C TRP A 17 -1.90 -6.95 0.61
N VAL A 18 -1.61 -5.69 0.91
CA VAL A 18 -2.61 -4.63 1.10
C VAL A 18 -2.65 -3.78 -0.17
N LEU A 19 -3.81 -3.75 -0.81
CA LEU A 19 -4.06 -3.06 -2.07
C LEU A 19 -4.88 -1.81 -1.81
N THR A 20 -4.44 -0.65 -2.31
CA THR A 20 -5.20 0.61 -2.29
C THR A 20 -5.55 0.99 -3.72
N MET A 21 -6.85 1.01 -4.02
CA MET A 21 -7.40 1.35 -5.34
C MET A 21 -7.69 2.85 -5.40
N ILE A 22 -7.06 3.54 -6.34
CA ILE A 22 -7.07 4.99 -6.42
C ILE A 22 -7.56 5.43 -7.80
N LYS A 23 -8.56 6.29 -7.79
CA LYS A 23 -9.03 7.03 -8.96
C LYS A 23 -8.44 8.43 -8.93
N THR A 24 -7.78 8.84 -10.00
CA THR A 24 -7.31 10.21 -10.18
C THR A 24 -8.39 11.07 -10.83
N LYS A 25 -8.42 12.38 -10.54
CA LYS A 25 -9.25 13.29 -11.33
C LYS A 25 -8.73 13.37 -12.77
N ALA A 26 -9.62 13.65 -13.71
CA ALA A 26 -9.28 13.72 -15.14
C ALA A 26 -8.09 14.67 -15.39
N GLY A 27 -7.06 14.16 -16.09
CA GLY A 27 -5.85 14.90 -16.42
C GLY A 27 -4.81 15.02 -15.29
N LEU A 28 -5.06 14.50 -14.08
CA LEU A 28 -4.17 14.67 -12.92
C LEU A 28 -3.37 13.42 -12.54
N SER A 29 -3.33 12.39 -13.40
CA SER A 29 -2.61 11.15 -13.09
C SER A 29 -1.11 11.36 -12.89
N ASP A 30 -0.45 12.12 -13.76
CA ASP A 30 0.99 12.38 -13.68
C ASP A 30 1.37 13.22 -12.46
N ASP A 31 0.57 14.25 -12.15
CA ASP A 31 0.75 15.08 -10.96
C ASP A 31 0.63 14.24 -9.69
N TYR A 32 -0.30 13.29 -9.67
CA TYR A 32 -0.46 12.39 -8.55
C TYR A 32 0.69 11.38 -8.43
N LEU A 33 1.19 10.83 -9.54
CA LEU A 33 2.39 9.97 -9.55
C LEU A 33 3.64 10.73 -9.10
N LYS A 34 3.79 12.00 -9.50
CA LYS A 34 4.85 12.88 -9.01
C LYS A 34 4.74 13.08 -7.49
N SER A 35 3.54 13.31 -6.98
CA SER A 35 3.30 13.40 -5.53
C SER A 35 3.66 12.09 -4.80
N ILE A 36 3.30 10.93 -5.35
CA ILE A 36 3.68 9.61 -4.82
C ILE A 36 5.19 9.49 -4.71
N SER A 37 5.95 9.88 -5.76
CA SER A 37 7.40 9.76 -5.77
C SER A 37 8.10 10.59 -4.69
N GLN A 38 7.50 11.71 -4.29
CA GLN A 38 8.05 12.62 -3.27
C GLN A 38 7.61 12.26 -1.85
N THR A 39 6.53 11.51 -1.69
CA THR A 39 5.87 11.36 -0.38
C THR A 39 5.71 9.91 0.04
N VAL A 40 5.12 9.07 -0.81
CA VAL A 40 4.83 7.67 -0.49
C VAL A 40 6.06 6.79 -0.71
N LYS A 41 6.78 6.99 -1.83
CA LYS A 41 7.96 6.17 -2.15
C LYS A 41 9.03 6.22 -1.04
N PRO A 42 9.47 7.39 -0.55
CA PRO A 42 10.52 7.43 0.47
C PRO A 42 10.12 6.75 1.79
N VAL A 43 8.82 6.77 2.12
CA VAL A 43 8.26 6.09 3.28
C VAL A 43 8.37 4.57 3.11
N TYR A 44 7.92 4.02 1.98
CA TYR A 44 8.02 2.57 1.72
C TYR A 44 9.46 2.07 1.58
N GLU A 45 10.38 2.87 1.05
CA GLU A 45 11.80 2.51 1.02
C GLU A 45 12.37 2.37 2.45
N GLU A 46 12.00 3.26 3.37
CA GLU A 46 12.43 3.17 4.77
C GLU A 46 11.74 2.00 5.49
N GLU A 47 10.44 1.75 5.26
CA GLU A 47 9.74 0.59 5.82
C GLU A 47 10.35 -0.74 5.34
N LYS A 48 10.72 -0.82 4.06
CA LYS A 48 11.39 -1.99 3.49
C LYS A 48 12.77 -2.17 4.09
N LYS A 49 13.52 -1.08 4.29
CA LYS A 49 14.82 -1.09 5.00
C LYS A 49 14.69 -1.57 6.45
N GLN A 50 13.62 -1.18 7.14
CA GLN A 50 13.30 -1.63 8.49
C GLN A 50 12.62 -3.01 8.52
N LYS A 51 12.42 -3.64 7.35
CA LYS A 51 11.79 -4.97 7.19
C LYS A 51 10.36 -5.04 7.73
N ILE A 52 9.66 -3.90 7.79
CA ILE A 52 8.23 -3.85 8.12
C ILE A 52 7.42 -4.42 6.95
N ILE A 53 7.81 -4.04 5.72
CA ILE A 53 7.26 -4.55 4.47
C ILE A 53 8.33 -5.38 3.75
N LEU A 54 7.89 -6.36 2.98
CA LEU A 54 8.74 -7.16 2.09
C LEU A 54 8.98 -6.43 0.75
N ASP A 55 7.91 -5.87 0.19
CA ASP A 55 7.94 -5.19 -1.10
C ASP A 55 6.77 -4.21 -1.25
N TYR A 56 6.84 -3.34 -2.25
CA TYR A 56 5.69 -2.54 -2.69
C TYR A 56 5.70 -2.37 -4.20
N LYS A 57 4.52 -2.22 -4.79
CA LYS A 57 4.33 -2.01 -6.22
C LYS A 57 3.32 -0.88 -6.46
N ILE A 58 3.56 -0.10 -7.51
CA ILE A 58 2.65 0.93 -7.99
C ILE A 58 2.33 0.59 -9.44
N LEU A 59 1.07 0.29 -9.72
CA LEU A 59 0.57 0.00 -11.06
C LEU A 59 -0.29 1.17 -11.50
N ASN A 60 -0.13 1.57 -12.76
CA ASN A 60 -0.97 2.57 -13.42
C ASN A 60 -1.55 1.93 -14.68
N GLY A 61 -2.83 2.15 -14.94
CA GLY A 61 -3.53 1.60 -16.09
C GLY A 61 -4.80 2.38 -16.42
N ASP A 62 -5.46 1.95 -17.48
CA ASP A 62 -6.72 2.57 -17.91
C ASP A 62 -7.86 2.17 -16.97
N ALA A 63 -8.69 3.17 -16.61
CA ALA A 63 -9.91 2.93 -15.87
C ALA A 63 -10.96 2.30 -16.80
N THR A 64 -11.56 1.18 -16.40
CA THR A 64 -12.57 0.46 -17.21
C THR A 64 -13.91 1.19 -17.26
N THR A 65 -14.17 2.08 -16.29
CA THR A 65 -15.34 2.97 -16.23
C THR A 65 -14.95 4.31 -15.59
N PRO A 66 -15.77 5.37 -15.69
CA PRO A 66 -15.52 6.62 -14.98
C PRO A 66 -15.47 6.49 -13.45
N GLN A 67 -15.94 5.39 -12.88
CA GLN A 67 -15.93 5.09 -11.45
C GLN A 67 -14.84 4.08 -11.07
N ASP A 68 -14.02 3.64 -12.03
CA ASP A 68 -12.95 2.68 -11.80
C ASP A 68 -11.66 3.36 -11.34
N PHE A 69 -10.76 2.60 -10.74
CA PHE A 69 -9.42 3.06 -10.38
C PHE A 69 -8.52 3.07 -11.62
N SER A 70 -7.55 3.97 -11.63
CA SER A 70 -6.46 4.00 -12.62
C SER A 70 -5.12 3.63 -11.99
N ILE A 71 -4.99 3.75 -10.66
CA ILE A 71 -3.77 3.46 -9.93
C ILE A 71 -4.04 2.46 -8.82
N LEU A 72 -3.13 1.49 -8.69
CA LEU A 72 -3.12 0.51 -7.61
C LEU A 72 -1.79 0.59 -6.86
N ILE A 73 -1.84 0.86 -5.56
CA ILE A 73 -0.69 0.74 -4.67
C ILE A 73 -0.80 -0.58 -3.92
N MET A 74 0.23 -1.41 -4.00
CA MET A 74 0.31 -2.71 -3.36
C MET A 74 1.46 -2.71 -2.36
N VAL A 75 1.22 -3.15 -1.13
CA VAL A 75 2.26 -3.28 -0.09
C VAL A 75 2.24 -4.70 0.43
N GLN A 76 3.39 -5.37 0.39
CA GLN A 76 3.55 -6.76 0.82
C GLN A 76 4.10 -6.82 2.25
N TYR A 77 3.41 -7.56 3.11
CA TYR A 77 3.80 -7.87 4.47
C TYR A 77 4.16 -9.36 4.58
N PRO A 78 5.04 -9.74 5.52
CA PRO A 78 5.46 -11.13 5.66
C PRO A 78 4.33 -12.07 6.11
N ASN A 79 3.33 -11.57 6.84
CA ASN A 79 2.19 -12.33 7.36
C ASN A 79 1.11 -11.37 7.90
N MET A 80 -0.02 -11.92 8.38
CA MET A 80 -1.11 -11.11 8.96
C MET A 80 -0.73 -10.42 10.27
N ALA A 81 0.07 -11.06 11.13
CA ALA A 81 0.48 -10.48 12.42
C ALA A 81 1.34 -9.22 12.24
N ALA A 82 2.00 -9.05 11.09
CA ALA A 82 2.71 -7.82 10.77
C ALA A 82 1.79 -6.59 10.74
N LEU A 83 0.49 -6.78 10.47
CA LEU A 83 -0.52 -5.72 10.43
C LEU A 83 -0.97 -5.27 11.83
N ASP A 84 -0.69 -6.05 12.88
CA ASP A 84 -1.00 -5.67 14.26
C ASP A 84 -0.15 -4.45 14.67
N SER A 85 -0.78 -3.46 15.28
CA SER A 85 -0.15 -2.18 15.65
C SER A 85 0.63 -1.53 14.50
N LEU A 86 0.19 -1.73 13.25
CA LEU A 86 0.90 -1.23 12.08
C LEU A 86 1.09 0.28 12.13
N ARG A 87 0.07 1.03 12.59
CA ARG A 87 0.16 2.48 12.72
C ARG A 87 1.32 2.92 13.62
N ASP A 88 1.47 2.29 14.79
CA ASP A 88 2.54 2.60 15.74
C ASP A 88 3.93 2.35 15.16
N LYS A 89 4.05 1.36 14.25
CA LYS A 89 5.31 1.05 13.54
C LYS A 89 5.61 2.06 12.42
N MET A 90 4.57 2.62 11.80
CA MET A 90 4.69 3.42 10.58
C MET A 90 4.76 4.91 10.88
N ASP A 91 4.04 5.40 11.89
CA ASP A 91 3.98 6.82 12.25
C ASP A 91 5.37 7.44 12.49
N PRO A 92 6.32 6.78 13.20
CA PRO A 92 7.69 7.29 13.36
C PRO A 92 8.46 7.41 12.04
N ILE A 93 8.21 6.49 11.09
CA ILE A 93 8.84 6.52 9.76
C ILE A 93 8.26 7.68 8.95
N ILE A 94 6.94 7.82 8.95
CA ILE A 94 6.27 8.90 8.22
C ILE A 94 6.72 10.25 8.77
N GLU A 95 6.82 10.42 10.09
CA GLU A 95 7.32 11.65 10.70
C GLU A 95 8.78 11.93 10.33
N LYS A 96 9.65 10.91 10.39
CA LYS A 96 11.06 11.01 9.99
C LYS A 96 11.23 11.44 8.53
N VAL A 97 10.37 10.92 7.64
CA VAL A 97 10.50 11.10 6.19
C VAL A 97 9.76 12.35 5.69
N MET A 98 8.57 12.63 6.23
CA MET A 98 7.66 13.67 5.74
C MET A 98 7.56 14.88 6.68
N GLY A 99 8.21 14.84 7.85
CA GLY A 99 8.14 15.88 8.86
C GLY A 99 6.89 15.83 9.74
N PRO A 100 6.75 16.78 10.68
CA PRO A 100 5.69 16.78 11.69
C PRO A 100 4.28 16.95 11.11
N GLU A 101 3.26 16.53 11.88
CA GLU A 101 1.86 16.43 11.42
C GLU A 101 1.27 17.72 10.85
N ASP A 102 1.59 18.87 11.43
CA ASP A 102 1.03 20.18 11.00
C ASP A 102 1.50 20.57 9.60
N GLN A 103 2.75 20.23 9.25
CA GLN A 103 3.31 20.45 7.91
C GLN A 103 2.71 19.46 6.88
N ARG A 104 2.36 18.25 7.34
CA ARG A 104 1.66 17.24 6.52
C ARG A 104 0.22 17.64 6.21
N ARG A 105 -0.53 18.24 7.16
CA ARG A 105 -1.94 18.63 6.96
C ARG A 105 -2.13 19.67 5.85
N ALA A 106 -1.29 20.69 5.78
CA ALA A 106 -1.36 21.69 4.70
C ALA A 106 -1.11 21.08 3.31
N THR A 107 -0.23 20.08 3.24
CA THR A 107 0.06 19.31 2.02
C THR A 107 -1.06 18.32 1.69
N ALA A 108 -1.76 17.78 2.69
CA ALA A 108 -2.85 16.83 2.53
C ALA A 108 -4.12 17.48 1.94
N VAL A 109 -4.44 18.72 2.31
CA VAL A 109 -5.58 19.46 1.75
C VAL A 109 -5.46 19.62 0.23
N LYS A 110 -4.26 19.93 -0.28
CA LYS A 110 -4.00 19.98 -1.73
C LYS A 110 -4.13 18.62 -2.43
N ARG A 111 -4.00 17.50 -1.72
CA ARG A 111 -4.12 16.13 -2.27
C ARG A 111 -5.56 15.62 -2.34
N LEU A 112 -6.45 16.14 -1.50
CA LEU A 112 -7.88 15.83 -1.60
C LEU A 112 -8.45 16.32 -2.95
N ASP A 113 -7.76 17.27 -3.59
CA ASP A 113 -8.16 17.77 -4.89
C ASP A 113 -7.67 16.98 -6.11
N ILE A 114 -6.84 15.93 -5.95
CA ILE A 114 -6.25 15.22 -7.10
C ILE A 114 -6.65 13.75 -7.24
N ARG A 115 -7.15 13.12 -6.16
CA ARG A 115 -7.53 11.70 -6.15
C ARG A 115 -8.72 11.38 -5.25
N GLU A 116 -9.29 10.21 -5.49
CA GLU A 116 -10.28 9.53 -4.68
C GLU A 116 -9.76 8.11 -4.36
N ILE A 117 -9.85 7.68 -3.10
CA ILE A 117 -9.58 6.28 -2.73
C ILE A 117 -10.89 5.52 -2.83
N LEU A 118 -10.99 4.59 -3.79
CA LEU A 118 -12.19 3.79 -4.01
C LEU A 118 -12.31 2.62 -3.03
N GLY A 119 -11.18 2.16 -2.51
CA GLY A 119 -11.16 1.13 -1.47
C GLY A 119 -9.78 0.58 -1.16
N THR A 120 -9.73 -0.21 -0.09
CA THR A 120 -8.56 -0.95 0.34
C THR A 120 -8.93 -2.42 0.49
N LYS A 121 -8.05 -3.34 0.07
CA LYS A 121 -8.28 -4.78 0.16
C LYS A 121 -7.03 -5.50 0.65
N THR A 122 -7.21 -6.35 1.67
CA THR A 122 -6.16 -7.27 2.12
C THR A 122 -6.31 -8.60 1.39
N MET A 123 -5.22 -9.09 0.80
CA MET A 123 -5.19 -10.31 0.00
C MET A 123 -3.99 -11.18 0.42
N ARG A 124 -4.08 -12.48 0.18
CA ARG A 124 -2.96 -13.39 0.39
C ARG A 124 -2.38 -13.86 -0.93
N GLU A 125 -1.07 -13.87 -1.01
CA GLU A 125 -0.37 -14.47 -2.14
C GLU A 125 -0.52 -15.98 -2.11
N ILE A 126 -0.86 -16.56 -3.26
CA ILE A 126 -1.04 -18.00 -3.43
C ILE A 126 -0.04 -18.49 -4.48
N THR A 127 0.68 -19.56 -4.16
CA THR A 127 1.54 -20.29 -5.10
C THR A 127 0.97 -21.68 -5.30
N LEU A 128 0.70 -22.06 -6.55
CA LEU A 128 0.21 -23.40 -6.89
C LEU A 128 1.35 -24.42 -6.80
N LYS A 129 1.01 -25.67 -6.44
CA LYS A 129 1.95 -26.80 -6.38
C LYS A 129 2.25 -27.37 -7.76
#